data_AF-A0A7X9SWU1-F1
#
_entry.id   AF-A0A7X9SWU1-F1
#
_cell.length_a   1.000
_cell.length_b   1.000
_cell.length_c   1.000
_cell.angle_alpha   90.00
_cell.angle_beta   90.00
_cell.angle_gamma   90.00
#
_symmetry.space_group_name_H-M   'P 1'
#
loop_
_entity.id
_entity.type
_entity.pdbx_description
1 polymer ?
#
loop_
_entity_poly.entity_id
_entity_poly.type
_entity_poly.pdbx_seq_one_letter_code
_entity_poly.pdbx_strand_id
1 'polypeptide(L)'
;MSSSDDRDATTSRTLAIAIGVVAAALVFVVAVAVGLYLADGDDDPGVPTAAPGAPASQETSESRSPSPSSSETSESTSGSTTSSTRTSTSSSEPTTEPRDDLGTGRDDVDARGWIASRARCHDGDRALAVVATETGTRAAACETPGGDKYYRGDAGDVGSLEAPIIVDEGDRIVARNGAWKYQMSPDGLMITENNEVRDTQAATAWGRA
;
A
#
# COMPACT_ATOMS: atom_id res chain seq x y z
N MET A 1 18.03 -53.25 29.47
CA MET A 1 16.58 -53.18 29.75
C MET A 1 16.30 -51.91 30.51
N SER A 2 15.33 -51.13 30.01
CA SER A 2 14.52 -50.15 30.73
C SER A 2 15.18 -48.92 31.34
N SER A 3 15.11 -47.80 30.62
CA SER A 3 15.02 -46.45 31.20
C SER A 3 14.50 -45.49 30.13
N SER A 4 13.19 -45.49 29.86
CA SER A 4 12.59 -44.55 28.89
C SER A 4 11.19 -44.02 29.26
N ASP A 5 10.66 -44.24 30.47
CA ASP A 5 9.24 -43.94 30.76
C ASP A 5 8.95 -42.71 31.65
N ASP A 6 9.94 -41.95 32.14
CA ASP A 6 9.68 -40.87 33.11
C ASP A 6 9.53 -39.45 32.51
N ARG A 7 9.57 -39.27 31.19
CA ARG A 7 9.51 -37.91 30.57
C ARG A 7 8.12 -37.44 30.13
N ASP A 8 7.12 -38.32 30.08
CA ASP A 8 5.78 -37.96 29.57
C ASP A 8 4.82 -37.43 30.64
N ALA A 9 4.97 -37.80 31.91
CA ALA A 9 3.97 -37.48 32.93
C ALA A 9 3.96 -36.00 33.38
N THR A 10 5.11 -35.32 33.36
CA THR A 10 5.24 -33.96 33.90
C THR A 10 4.75 -32.89 32.92
N THR A 11 4.91 -33.11 31.61
CA THR A 11 4.49 -32.17 30.56
C THR A 11 2.95 -32.06 30.48
N SER A 12 2.24 -33.16 30.72
CA SER A 12 0.77 -33.19 30.60
C SER A 12 0.04 -32.42 31.72
N ARG A 13 0.64 -32.32 32.93
CA ARG A 13 0.04 -31.61 34.07
C ARG A 13 0.15 -30.09 33.93
N THR A 14 1.27 -29.60 33.40
CA THR A 14 1.49 -28.16 33.17
C THR A 14 0.63 -27.62 32.04
N LEU A 15 0.41 -28.42 30.99
CA LEU A 15 -0.48 -28.08 29.88
C LEU A 15 -1.95 -28.02 30.32
N ALA A 16 -2.40 -28.97 31.15
CA ALA A 16 -3.78 -29.00 31.65
C ALA A 16 -4.12 -27.80 32.57
N ILE A 17 -3.17 -27.35 33.39
CA ILE A 17 -3.33 -26.16 34.24
C ILE A 17 -3.36 -24.89 33.38
N ALA A 18 -2.49 -24.78 32.37
CA ALA A 18 -2.47 -23.63 31.46
C ALA A 18 -3.77 -23.52 30.63
N ILE A 19 -4.30 -24.63 30.13
CA ILE A 19 -5.57 -24.66 29.38
C ILE A 19 -6.76 -24.27 30.28
N GLY A 20 -6.78 -24.71 31.53
CA GLY A 20 -7.84 -24.35 32.49
C GLY A 20 -7.89 -22.84 32.79
N VAL A 21 -6.74 -22.18 32.92
CA VAL A 21 -6.65 -20.73 33.17
C VAL A 21 -7.13 -19.93 31.95
N VAL A 22 -6.77 -20.36 30.74
CA VAL A 22 -7.20 -19.68 29.50
C VAL A 22 -8.71 -19.81 29.29
N ALA A 23 -9.28 -21.00 29.55
CA ALA A 23 -10.73 -21.19 29.44
C ALA A 23 -11.51 -20.34 30.45
N ALA A 24 -11.05 -20.24 31.70
CA ALA A 24 -11.70 -19.41 32.71
C ALA A 24 -11.62 -17.90 32.37
N ALA A 25 -10.49 -17.44 31.84
CA ALA A 25 -10.32 -16.06 31.41
C ALA A 25 -11.25 -15.72 30.23
N LEU A 26 -11.39 -16.61 29.25
CA LEU A 26 -12.30 -16.41 28.11
C LEU A 26 -13.76 -16.33 28.55
N VAL A 27 -14.21 -17.21 29.45
CA VAL A 27 -15.59 -17.17 29.97
C VAL A 27 -15.87 -15.87 30.73
N PHE A 28 -14.89 -15.36 31.50
CA PHE A 28 -15.03 -14.11 32.22
C PHE A 28 -15.14 -12.90 31.27
N VAL A 29 -14.33 -12.86 30.20
CA VAL A 29 -14.39 -11.78 29.19
C VAL A 29 -15.74 -11.78 28.47
N VAL A 30 -16.27 -12.95 28.10
CA VAL A 30 -17.59 -13.06 27.46
C VAL A 30 -18.70 -12.60 28.41
N ALA A 31 -18.63 -12.96 29.70
CA ALA A 31 -19.61 -12.51 30.68
C ALA A 31 -19.61 -10.99 30.89
N VAL A 32 -18.43 -10.35 30.88
CA VAL A 32 -18.30 -8.89 30.98
C VAL A 32 -18.83 -8.19 29.72
N ALA A 33 -18.52 -8.71 28.54
CA ALA A 33 -19.00 -8.16 27.27
C ALA A 33 -20.53 -8.24 27.17
N VAL A 34 -21.13 -9.37 27.55
CA VAL A 34 -22.60 -9.53 27.59
C VAL A 34 -23.23 -8.63 28.65
N GLY A 35 -22.60 -8.46 29.81
CA GLY A 35 -23.07 -7.56 30.87
C GLY A 35 -23.08 -6.09 30.44
N LEU A 36 -22.06 -5.62 29.72
CA LEU A 36 -22.03 -4.27 29.16
C LEU A 36 -23.04 -4.10 28.02
N TYR A 37 -23.16 -5.10 27.14
CA TYR A 37 -24.11 -5.06 26.03
C TYR A 37 -25.59 -4.98 26.49
N LEU A 38 -25.93 -5.61 27.61
CA LEU A 38 -27.27 -5.51 28.20
C LEU A 38 -27.50 -4.22 29.01
N ALA A 39 -26.46 -3.43 29.30
CA ALA A 39 -26.56 -2.18 30.04
C ALA A 39 -26.73 -0.94 29.14
N ASP A 40 -26.32 -1.01 27.86
CA ASP A 40 -26.42 0.10 26.88
C ASP A 40 -27.70 0.05 26.03
N GLY A 41 -28.72 -0.71 26.47
CA GLY A 41 -29.89 -1.07 25.68
C GLY A 41 -31.13 -0.16 25.73
N ASP A 42 -31.07 1.06 26.26
CA ASP A 42 -32.23 1.97 26.31
C ASP A 42 -31.81 3.45 26.09
N ASP A 43 -32.29 4.03 24.97
CA ASP A 43 -32.93 5.36 24.82
C ASP A 43 -32.65 6.09 23.47
N ASP A 44 -33.76 6.57 22.91
CA ASP A 44 -34.11 6.97 21.54
C ASP A 44 -33.42 8.21 20.87
N PRO A 45 -33.61 8.40 19.54
CA PRO A 45 -32.98 9.43 18.72
C PRO A 45 -33.73 10.78 18.73
N GLY A 46 -33.03 11.86 19.09
CA GLY A 46 -33.50 13.24 18.95
C GLY A 46 -32.80 14.02 17.84
N VAL A 47 -33.56 14.45 16.82
CA VAL A 47 -33.22 15.51 15.86
C VAL A 47 -34.39 16.52 15.83
N PRO A 48 -34.26 17.75 15.30
CA PRO A 48 -33.12 18.69 15.24
C PRO A 48 -33.51 20.09 15.76
N THR A 49 -32.56 21.02 15.98
CA THR A 49 -32.88 22.46 16.00
C THR A 49 -31.88 23.27 15.18
N ALA A 50 -32.40 23.91 14.11
CA ALA A 50 -31.81 25.09 13.46
C ALA A 50 -32.03 26.31 14.39
N ALA A 51 -31.40 27.49 14.30
CA ALA A 51 -30.67 28.23 13.28
C ALA A 51 -29.88 29.37 14.02
N PRO A 52 -29.62 30.56 13.45
CA PRO A 52 -28.71 30.96 12.36
C PRO A 52 -27.63 31.96 12.85
N GLY A 53 -26.50 32.07 12.15
CA GLY A 53 -25.52 33.11 12.49
C GLY A 53 -24.33 33.23 11.53
N ALA A 54 -24.57 33.82 10.36
CA ALA A 54 -23.55 34.53 9.59
C ALA A 54 -24.22 35.82 9.07
N PRO A 55 -23.52 36.97 9.02
CA PRO A 55 -22.58 37.12 7.91
C PRO A 55 -21.32 37.97 8.19
N ALA A 56 -20.42 37.88 7.21
CA ALA A 56 -19.51 38.92 6.71
C ALA A 56 -18.22 39.22 7.50
N SER A 57 -17.14 38.59 7.04
CA SER A 57 -15.83 39.24 6.96
C SER A 57 -15.17 38.78 5.67
N GLN A 58 -15.21 39.61 4.63
CA GLN A 58 -14.31 39.51 3.49
C GLN A 58 -13.94 40.93 3.07
N GLU A 59 -12.79 41.39 3.58
CA GLU A 59 -12.10 42.55 3.05
C GLU A 59 -11.25 42.12 1.84
N THR A 60 -11.48 42.86 0.75
CA THR A 60 -10.55 43.33 -0.28
C THR A 60 -9.30 42.49 -0.64
N SER A 61 -9.21 42.14 -1.93
CA SER A 61 -8.06 42.56 -2.76
C SER A 61 -8.41 42.50 -4.25
N GLU A 62 -8.40 43.69 -4.86
CA GLU A 62 -8.21 43.92 -6.29
C GLU A 62 -6.84 43.39 -6.74
N SER A 63 -6.76 42.80 -7.92
CA SER A 63 -5.70 43.16 -8.87
C SER A 63 -6.05 42.74 -10.30
N ARG A 64 -5.98 43.71 -11.21
CA ARG A 64 -6.19 43.60 -12.65
C ARG A 64 -4.85 43.36 -13.34
N SER A 65 -4.81 42.40 -14.28
CA SER A 65 -4.02 42.36 -15.54
C SER A 65 -2.47 42.51 -15.46
N PRO A 66 -1.67 42.22 -16.52
CA PRO A 66 -2.01 41.95 -17.92
C PRO A 66 -1.33 40.72 -18.57
N SER A 67 -1.77 40.46 -19.80
CA SER A 67 -1.12 39.69 -20.89
C SER A 67 0.32 40.14 -21.18
N PRO A 68 1.18 39.22 -21.66
CA PRO A 68 1.94 39.47 -22.90
C PRO A 68 1.88 38.23 -23.83
N SER A 69 1.49 38.39 -25.10
CA SER A 69 2.28 38.83 -26.27
C SER A 69 3.12 37.72 -26.91
N SER A 70 2.80 37.46 -28.18
CA SER A 70 3.50 36.62 -29.14
C SER A 70 4.94 37.07 -29.44
N SER A 71 5.80 36.13 -29.85
CA SER A 71 7.05 36.35 -30.59
C SER A 71 7.38 35.01 -31.30
N GLU A 72 7.15 34.87 -32.61
CA GLU A 72 8.08 35.13 -33.72
C GLU A 72 9.36 34.26 -33.75
N THR A 73 9.35 33.34 -34.72
CA THR A 73 10.36 33.12 -35.77
C THR A 73 11.84 33.03 -35.39
N SER A 74 12.44 31.89 -35.71
CA SER A 74 13.76 31.87 -36.36
C SER A 74 13.91 30.67 -37.30
N GLU A 75 14.24 31.03 -38.52
CA GLU A 75 14.52 30.25 -39.71
C GLU A 75 16.06 30.13 -39.84
N SER A 76 16.58 28.92 -40.10
CA SER A 76 17.92 28.65 -40.66
C SER A 76 18.20 27.14 -40.58
N THR A 77 18.89 26.46 -41.48
CA THR A 77 19.48 26.75 -42.79
C THR A 77 19.86 25.38 -43.39
N SER A 78 19.77 25.28 -44.72
CA SER A 78 20.18 24.14 -45.56
C SER A 78 21.51 23.50 -45.21
N GLY A 79 21.53 22.16 -45.20
CA GLY A 79 22.72 21.32 -45.28
C GLY A 79 22.45 20.09 -46.14
N SER A 80 22.49 20.27 -47.45
CA SER A 80 22.36 19.18 -48.43
C SER A 80 23.67 18.39 -48.47
N THR A 81 23.64 17.12 -48.09
CA THR A 81 24.72 16.16 -48.42
C THR A 81 24.12 14.86 -48.94
N THR A 82 24.41 14.62 -50.21
CA THR A 82 24.04 13.44 -50.97
C THR A 82 24.92 12.25 -50.57
N SER A 83 24.36 11.05 -50.71
CA SER A 83 25.04 9.81 -51.11
C SER A 83 25.48 8.84 -50.00
N SER A 84 24.69 7.79 -49.78
CA SER A 84 25.00 6.43 -50.26
C SER A 84 24.05 5.42 -49.60
N THR A 85 22.97 5.07 -50.27
CA THR A 85 22.07 3.98 -49.85
C THR A 85 22.75 2.64 -50.09
N ARG A 86 23.28 2.02 -49.04
CA ARG A 86 23.52 0.57 -49.02
C ARG A 86 22.33 -0.08 -48.30
N THR A 87 21.51 -0.79 -49.04
CA THR A 87 20.42 -1.60 -48.50
C THR A 87 21.02 -2.84 -47.86
N SER A 88 21.38 -2.73 -46.59
CA SER A 88 21.65 -3.88 -45.74
C SER A 88 20.31 -4.32 -45.15
N THR A 89 19.72 -5.40 -45.67
CA THR A 89 18.59 -6.08 -45.02
C THR A 89 19.13 -6.80 -43.79
N SER A 90 19.34 -6.04 -42.72
CA SER A 90 19.60 -6.59 -41.40
C SER A 90 18.26 -7.01 -40.82
N SER A 91 18.05 -8.32 -40.72
CA SER A 91 16.98 -8.90 -39.93
C SER A 91 17.29 -8.62 -38.47
N SER A 92 16.85 -7.47 -37.98
CA SER A 92 16.91 -7.12 -36.57
C SER A 92 15.81 -7.92 -35.88
N GLU A 93 16.16 -9.08 -35.33
CA GLU A 93 15.36 -9.63 -34.22
C GLU A 93 15.28 -8.54 -33.14
N PRO A 94 14.08 -8.19 -32.65
CA PRO A 94 13.97 -7.27 -31.54
C PRO A 94 14.68 -7.91 -30.35
N THR A 95 15.87 -7.43 -30.02
CA THR A 95 16.49 -7.69 -28.72
C THR A 95 15.67 -6.88 -27.72
N THR A 96 14.65 -7.50 -27.15
CA THR A 96 13.91 -6.94 -26.03
C THR A 96 14.88 -6.88 -24.86
N GLU A 97 15.39 -5.69 -24.55
CA GLU A 97 16.10 -5.47 -23.29
C GLU A 97 15.20 -5.91 -22.13
N PRO A 98 15.73 -6.60 -21.09
CA PRO A 98 14.94 -6.97 -19.93
C PRO A 98 14.36 -5.71 -19.30
N ARG A 99 13.03 -5.61 -19.26
CA ARG A 99 12.35 -4.55 -18.52
C ARG A 99 12.43 -4.91 -17.04
N ASP A 100 12.82 -3.95 -16.22
CA ASP A 100 12.72 -4.08 -14.76
C ASP A 100 11.25 -3.82 -14.38
N ASP A 101 10.41 -4.83 -14.60
CA ASP A 101 8.96 -4.83 -14.33
C ASP A 101 8.61 -5.58 -13.03
N LEU A 102 9.63 -5.81 -12.20
CA LEU A 102 9.55 -6.57 -10.94
C LEU A 102 8.99 -8.00 -11.14
N GLY A 103 9.12 -8.57 -12.35
CA GLY A 103 8.61 -9.89 -12.68
C GLY A 103 7.09 -9.95 -12.87
N THR A 104 6.41 -8.80 -12.97
CA THR A 104 4.95 -8.77 -13.16
C THR A 104 4.51 -9.12 -14.59
N GLY A 105 5.40 -8.98 -15.59
CA GLY A 105 5.06 -9.11 -17.00
C GLY A 105 4.23 -7.95 -17.55
N ARG A 106 4.15 -6.83 -16.83
CA ARG A 106 3.26 -5.70 -17.12
C ARG A 106 4.02 -4.50 -17.67
N ASP A 107 3.37 -3.76 -18.56
CA ASP A 107 3.91 -2.52 -19.11
C ASP A 107 3.61 -1.28 -18.26
N ASP A 108 2.73 -1.38 -17.26
CA ASP A 108 2.41 -0.31 -16.31
C ASP A 108 3.19 -0.41 -14.98
N VAL A 109 4.28 -1.18 -14.97
CA VAL A 109 5.21 -1.35 -13.85
C VAL A 109 6.64 -1.12 -14.34
N ASP A 110 7.44 -0.42 -13.56
CA ASP A 110 8.89 -0.32 -13.76
C ASP A 110 9.67 -0.47 -12.45
N ALA A 111 10.98 -0.21 -12.47
CA ALA A 111 11.88 -0.29 -11.31
C ALA A 111 11.46 0.58 -10.11
N ARG A 112 10.53 1.52 -10.30
CA ARG A 112 9.94 2.36 -9.23
C ARG A 112 8.51 1.97 -8.89
N GLY A 113 8.01 0.85 -9.40
CA GLY A 113 6.65 0.35 -9.18
C GLY A 113 5.65 0.86 -10.20
N TRP A 114 4.43 1.14 -9.76
CA TRP A 114 3.30 1.43 -10.65
C TRP A 114 3.45 2.76 -11.40
N ILE A 115 3.42 2.73 -12.72
CA ILE A 115 3.45 3.92 -13.58
C ILE A 115 2.13 4.69 -13.41
N ALA A 116 2.21 6.03 -13.37
CA ALA A 116 1.06 6.93 -13.27
C ALA A 116 0.14 6.69 -12.04
N SER A 117 0.66 6.10 -10.97
CA SER A 117 -0.05 5.89 -9.70
C SER A 117 0.72 6.52 -8.53
N ARG A 118 -0.01 6.87 -7.46
CA ARG A 118 0.60 7.31 -6.18
C ARG A 118 1.26 6.14 -5.43
N ALA A 119 1.14 4.92 -5.91
CA ALA A 119 1.86 3.75 -5.42
C ALA A 119 3.27 3.59 -6.02
N ARG A 120 3.75 4.57 -6.80
CA ARG A 120 5.14 4.60 -7.31
C ARG A 120 6.11 5.04 -6.22
N CYS A 121 7.33 4.52 -6.15
CA CYS A 121 8.38 5.04 -5.26
C CYS A 121 8.79 6.47 -5.65
N HIS A 122 9.36 7.21 -4.70
CA HIS A 122 9.85 8.57 -4.92
C HIS A 122 11.00 8.61 -5.94
N ASP A 123 11.28 9.79 -6.47
CA ASP A 123 12.40 9.99 -7.39
C ASP A 123 13.73 9.64 -6.72
N GLY A 124 14.50 8.75 -7.37
CA GLY A 124 15.78 8.24 -6.84
C GLY A 124 15.67 6.95 -6.03
N ASP A 125 14.46 6.54 -5.65
CA ASP A 125 14.21 5.31 -4.91
C ASP A 125 13.81 4.16 -5.85
N ARG A 126 13.92 2.93 -5.36
CA ARG A 126 13.54 1.72 -6.12
C ARG A 126 12.41 0.97 -5.45
N ALA A 127 11.60 0.29 -6.25
CA ALA A 127 10.62 -0.67 -5.75
C ALA A 127 11.30 -2.01 -5.47
N LEU A 128 10.97 -2.60 -4.33
CA LEU A 128 11.31 -3.96 -3.94
C LEU A 128 10.21 -4.94 -4.32
N ALA A 129 8.95 -4.50 -4.20
CA ALA A 129 7.79 -5.30 -4.53
C ALA A 129 6.60 -4.42 -4.91
N VAL A 130 5.64 -4.98 -5.63
CA VAL A 130 4.37 -4.35 -6.00
C VAL A 130 3.22 -5.33 -5.87
N VAL A 131 2.05 -4.80 -5.53
CA VAL A 131 0.77 -5.52 -5.61
C VAL A 131 -0.29 -4.62 -6.23
N ALA A 132 -1.15 -5.21 -7.08
CA ALA A 132 -2.43 -4.63 -7.46
C ALA A 132 -3.53 -5.58 -6.98
N THR A 133 -4.64 -5.04 -6.50
CA THR A 133 -5.73 -5.82 -5.92
C THR A 133 -6.98 -5.79 -6.80
N GLU A 134 -7.93 -6.68 -6.53
CA GLU A 134 -9.21 -6.74 -7.24
C GLU A 134 -10.09 -5.50 -7.04
N THR A 135 -9.88 -4.77 -5.93
CA THR A 135 -10.60 -3.53 -5.62
C THR A 135 -10.00 -2.30 -6.31
N GLY A 136 -8.93 -2.48 -7.08
CA GLY A 136 -8.20 -1.41 -7.76
C GLY A 136 -7.11 -0.75 -6.92
N THR A 137 -6.86 -1.21 -5.69
CA THR A 137 -5.76 -0.71 -4.88
C THR A 137 -4.43 -1.13 -5.47
N ARG A 138 -3.51 -0.19 -5.62
CA ARG A 138 -2.11 -0.43 -6.00
C ARG A 138 -1.22 -0.10 -4.83
N ALA A 139 -0.17 -0.89 -4.63
CA ALA A 139 0.84 -0.60 -3.64
C ALA A 139 2.24 -1.01 -4.09
N ALA A 140 3.24 -0.30 -3.57
CA ALA A 140 4.64 -0.66 -3.70
C ALA A 140 5.34 -0.63 -2.35
N ALA A 141 6.27 -1.56 -2.18
CA ALA A 141 7.32 -1.50 -1.18
C ALA A 141 8.54 -0.85 -1.83
N CYS A 142 9.03 0.22 -1.23
CA CYS A 142 10.07 1.08 -1.74
C CYS A 142 11.29 1.06 -0.82
N GLU A 143 12.46 1.28 -1.40
CA GLU A 143 13.74 1.39 -0.71
C GLU A 143 14.49 2.63 -1.20
N THR A 144 14.95 3.44 -0.25
CA THR A 144 15.82 4.58 -0.53
C THR A 144 17.24 4.10 -0.84
N PRO A 145 18.09 4.90 -1.49
CA PRO A 145 19.51 4.58 -1.64
C PRO A 145 20.26 4.32 -0.32
N GLY A 146 19.73 4.82 0.80
CA GLY A 146 20.26 4.58 2.15
C GLY A 146 19.79 3.28 2.80
N GLY A 147 18.86 2.54 2.17
CA GLY A 147 18.30 1.28 2.67
C GLY A 147 17.06 1.44 3.56
N ASP A 148 16.54 2.66 3.73
CA ASP A 148 15.28 2.86 4.43
C ASP A 148 14.11 2.36 3.59
N LYS A 149 13.21 1.60 4.19
CA LYS A 149 12.08 0.97 3.51
C LYS A 149 10.77 1.63 3.88
N TYR A 150 9.96 1.92 2.87
CA TYR A 150 8.64 2.53 3.05
C TYR A 150 7.64 1.97 2.05
N TYR A 151 6.38 2.03 2.42
CA TYR A 151 5.24 1.59 1.62
C TYR A 151 4.56 2.81 1.03
N ARG A 152 4.12 2.68 -0.23
CA ARG A 152 3.18 3.62 -0.84
C ARG A 152 1.97 2.87 -1.36
N GLY A 153 0.78 3.32 -0.96
CA GLY A 153 -0.50 2.77 -1.40
C GLY A 153 -1.33 3.82 -2.12
N ASP A 154 -2.12 3.38 -3.08
CA ASP A 154 -3.04 4.17 -3.89
C ASP A 154 -4.34 3.38 -4.09
N ALA A 155 -5.40 3.80 -3.41
CA ALA A 155 -6.72 3.20 -3.47
C ALA A 155 -7.70 4.07 -4.31
N GLY A 156 -7.18 4.80 -5.29
CA GLY A 156 -7.98 5.66 -6.17
C GLY A 156 -8.66 6.78 -5.39
N ASP A 157 -9.99 6.87 -5.50
CA ASP A 157 -10.79 7.93 -4.86
C ASP A 157 -10.76 7.88 -3.32
N VAL A 158 -10.44 6.72 -2.73
CA VAL A 158 -10.27 6.58 -1.27
C VAL A 158 -9.03 7.34 -0.79
N GLY A 159 -8.02 7.45 -1.66
CA GLY A 159 -6.80 8.21 -1.41
C GLY A 159 -5.53 7.37 -1.45
N SER A 160 -4.43 8.04 -1.12
CA SER A 160 -3.08 7.46 -1.10
C SER A 160 -2.44 7.63 0.27
N LEU A 161 -1.58 6.70 0.65
CA LEU A 161 -0.84 6.78 1.91
C LEU A 161 0.61 6.36 1.77
N GLU A 162 1.42 6.83 2.71
CA GLU A 162 2.80 6.41 2.88
C GLU A 162 3.02 6.00 4.34
N ALA A 163 3.81 4.95 4.54
CA ALA A 163 4.10 4.41 5.87
C ALA A 163 5.45 3.69 5.90
N PRO A 164 6.19 3.73 7.02
CA PRO A 164 7.42 2.93 7.15
C PRO A 164 7.12 1.44 7.10
N ILE A 165 8.00 0.68 6.43
CA ILE A 165 7.98 -0.78 6.44
C ILE A 165 8.68 -1.26 7.72
N ILE A 166 8.00 -2.12 8.47
CA ILE A 166 8.47 -2.66 9.74
C ILE A 166 8.82 -4.15 9.65
N VAL A 167 8.38 -4.83 8.58
CA VAL A 167 8.70 -6.23 8.30
C VAL A 167 8.88 -6.37 6.80
N ASP A 168 9.95 -7.05 6.39
CA ASP A 168 10.21 -7.45 5.01
C ASP A 168 10.86 -8.86 5.05
N GLU A 169 10.02 -9.89 4.99
CA GLU A 169 10.40 -11.29 5.18
C GLU A 169 9.77 -12.17 4.10
N GLY A 170 10.58 -12.71 3.20
CA GLY A 170 10.09 -13.56 2.11
C GLY A 170 8.98 -12.86 1.34
N ASP A 171 7.79 -13.45 1.28
CA ASP A 171 6.64 -12.90 0.58
C ASP A 171 5.76 -11.98 1.43
N ARG A 172 6.22 -11.59 2.62
CA ARG A 172 5.45 -10.78 3.57
C ARG A 172 6.14 -9.45 3.84
N ILE A 173 5.51 -8.37 3.38
CA ILE A 173 5.95 -7.00 3.65
C ILE A 173 4.86 -6.30 4.47
N VAL A 174 5.22 -5.72 5.61
CA VAL A 174 4.26 -5.04 6.48
C VAL A 174 4.69 -3.61 6.72
N ALA A 175 3.82 -2.67 6.37
CA ALA A 175 3.94 -1.27 6.75
C ALA A 175 3.02 -0.92 7.91
N ARG A 176 3.38 0.10 8.70
CA ARG A 176 2.58 0.54 9.85
C ARG A 176 2.35 2.05 9.84
N ASN A 177 1.08 2.45 10.00
CA ASN A 177 0.67 3.82 10.23
C ASN A 177 -0.24 3.87 11.48
N GLY A 178 0.33 4.25 12.63
CA GLY A 178 -0.37 4.21 13.91
C GLY A 178 -0.85 2.80 14.26
N ALA A 179 -2.16 2.63 14.49
CA ALA A 179 -2.81 1.35 14.77
C ALA A 179 -2.99 0.45 13.53
N TRP A 180 -2.82 1.00 12.33
CA TRP A 180 -3.04 0.33 11.07
C TRP A 180 -1.79 -0.39 10.57
N LYS A 181 -1.97 -1.59 10.03
CA LYS A 181 -0.93 -2.32 9.31
C LYS A 181 -1.44 -2.71 7.93
N TYR A 182 -0.55 -2.56 6.95
CA TYR A 182 -0.79 -2.89 5.56
C TYR A 182 0.19 -4.00 5.20
N GLN A 183 -0.31 -5.22 5.04
CA GLN A 183 0.50 -6.38 4.71
C GLN A 183 0.34 -6.71 3.23
N MET A 184 1.42 -6.55 2.47
CA MET A 184 1.52 -6.99 1.08
C MET A 184 2.04 -8.43 1.04
N SER A 185 1.47 -9.21 0.12
CA SER A 185 1.90 -10.57 -0.22
C SER A 185 1.45 -10.97 -1.62
N PRO A 186 1.92 -12.09 -2.19
CA PRO A 186 1.43 -12.63 -3.44
C PRO A 186 -0.09 -12.87 -3.46
N ASP A 187 -0.70 -13.15 -2.30
CA ASP A 187 -2.14 -13.36 -2.18
C ASP A 187 -2.93 -12.05 -2.22
N GLY A 188 -2.29 -10.90 -1.94
CA GLY A 188 -2.96 -9.60 -1.92
C GLY A 188 -2.53 -8.68 -0.80
N LEU A 189 -3.44 -7.76 -0.45
CA LEU A 189 -3.27 -6.76 0.60
C LEU A 189 -4.22 -7.08 1.77
N MET A 190 -3.64 -7.33 2.94
CA MET A 190 -4.40 -7.46 4.19
C MET A 190 -4.23 -6.20 5.04
N ILE A 191 -5.35 -5.59 5.42
CA ILE A 191 -5.39 -4.37 6.22
C ILE A 191 -5.91 -4.74 7.61
N THR A 192 -5.11 -4.44 8.63
CA THR A 192 -5.49 -4.68 10.02
C THR A 192 -5.43 -3.40 10.82
N GLU A 193 -6.30 -3.28 11.82
CA GLU A 193 -6.31 -2.20 12.79
C GLU A 193 -6.31 -2.84 14.18
N ASN A 194 -5.39 -2.46 15.06
CA ASN A 194 -5.26 -3.08 16.39
C ASN A 194 -5.14 -4.62 16.35
N ASN A 195 -4.58 -5.16 15.26
CA ASN A 195 -4.45 -6.59 14.95
C ASN A 195 -5.76 -7.32 14.62
N GLU A 196 -6.86 -6.60 14.44
CA GLU A 196 -8.10 -7.13 13.87
C GLU A 196 -8.09 -6.91 12.36
N VAL A 197 -8.48 -7.92 11.58
CA VAL A 197 -8.60 -7.78 10.12
C VAL A 197 -9.78 -6.87 9.81
N ARG A 198 -9.51 -5.77 9.12
CA ARG A 198 -10.52 -4.81 8.65
C ARG A 198 -10.89 -5.05 7.20
N ASP A 199 -9.90 -5.43 6.40
CA ASP A 199 -10.09 -5.69 4.98
C ASP A 199 -9.04 -6.68 4.46
N THR A 200 -9.41 -7.41 3.41
CA THR A 200 -8.51 -8.32 2.68
C THR A 200 -8.89 -8.27 1.21
N GLN A 201 -7.93 -7.91 0.37
CA GLN A 201 -8.13 -7.67 -1.05
C GLN A 201 -7.23 -8.61 -1.84
N ALA A 202 -7.81 -9.48 -2.67
CA ALA A 202 -7.03 -10.45 -3.43
C ALA A 202 -6.13 -9.77 -4.46
N ALA A 203 -4.92 -10.31 -4.68
CA ALA A 203 -4.01 -9.83 -5.70
C ALA A 203 -4.54 -10.15 -7.11
N THR A 204 -4.53 -9.15 -7.99
CA THR A 204 -4.63 -9.32 -9.44
C THR A 204 -3.26 -9.29 -10.12
N ALA A 205 -2.25 -8.73 -9.44
CA ALA A 205 -0.85 -8.78 -9.84
C ALA A 205 0.06 -8.71 -8.62
N TRP A 206 1.19 -9.42 -8.69
CA TRP A 206 2.28 -9.39 -7.71
C TRP A 206 3.62 -9.37 -8.45
N GLY A 207 4.58 -8.62 -7.92
CA GLY A 207 5.95 -8.60 -8.41
C GLY A 207 6.93 -8.29 -7.30
N ARG A 208 8.16 -8.79 -7.43
CA ARG A 208 9.26 -8.58 -6.49
C ARG A 208 10.60 -8.62 -7.22
N ALA A 209 11.50 -7.69 -6.87
CA ALA A 209 12.87 -7.59 -7.40
C ALA A 209 13.82 -8.63 -6.79
#